data_AF-A0AB39F9V1-F1
#
_entry.id   AF-A0AB39F9V1-F1
#
_cell.length_a   1.000
_cell.length_b   1.000
_cell.length_c   1.000
_cell.angle_alpha   90.00
_cell.angle_beta   90.00
_cell.angle_gamma   90.00
#
_symmetry.space_group_name_H-M   'P 1'
#
loop_
_entity.id
_entity.type
_entity.pdbx_description
1 polymer ?
#
loop_
_entity_poly.entity_id
_entity_poly.type
_entity_poly.pdbx_seq_one_letter_code
_entity_poly.pdbx_strand_id
1 'polypeptide(L)'
;MAKKPPSLPRVTVTTPEDIGRLTTEILLAEPRIANEVVYVAGDTISYGELAEVVERVTRQTFGKTLWSLDKLRADLAQAPDDVMTRYRAAFALGDGMWWDKANTFNAKHGIDTVDVAHYLQHLLEA
;
A
#
# COMPACT_ATOMS: atom_id res chain seq x y z
N MET A 1 25.73 9.75 -13.73
CA MET A 1 25.25 8.89 -12.64
C MET A 1 24.19 7.95 -13.21
N ALA A 2 24.41 6.64 -13.21
CA ALA A 2 23.42 5.69 -13.70
C ALA A 2 22.20 5.71 -12.76
N LYS A 3 21.01 5.90 -13.32
CA LYS A 3 19.75 5.81 -12.56
C LYS A 3 19.67 4.40 -11.99
N LYS A 4 19.62 4.26 -10.66
CA LYS A 4 19.33 2.98 -10.00
C LYS A 4 18.07 2.40 -10.66
N PRO A 5 18.03 1.12 -11.05
CA PRO A 5 16.82 0.54 -11.63
C PRO A 5 15.67 0.78 -10.64
N PRO A 6 14.50 1.25 -11.11
CA PRO A 6 13.38 1.50 -10.23
C PRO A 6 13.03 0.18 -9.53
N SER A 7 12.91 0.22 -8.20
CA SER A 7 12.30 -0.88 -7.46
C SER A 7 10.92 -1.14 -8.07
N LEU A 8 10.52 -2.42 -8.17
CA LEU A 8 9.15 -2.77 -8.55
C LEU A 8 8.18 -1.93 -7.70
N PRO A 9 7.15 -1.31 -8.31
CA PRO A 9 6.25 -0.43 -7.57
C PRO A 9 5.58 -1.21 -6.44
N ARG A 10 5.77 -0.71 -5.23
CA ARG A 10 5.16 -1.20 -4.01
C ARG A 10 4.19 -0.16 -3.48
N VAL A 11 3.26 -0.64 -2.67
CA VAL A 11 2.31 0.20 -1.94
C VAL A 11 2.24 -0.27 -0.50
N THR A 12 2.15 0.68 0.43
CA THR A 12 1.78 0.38 1.81
C THR A 12 0.28 0.59 1.96
N VAL A 13 -0.41 -0.43 2.48
CA VAL A 13 -1.86 -0.42 2.70
C VAL A 13 -2.16 -0.72 4.17
N THR A 14 -3.24 -0.16 4.67
CA THR A 14 -3.72 -0.36 6.04
C THR A 14 -5.24 -0.28 6.03
N THR A 15 -5.91 -1.20 6.73
CA THR A 15 -7.38 -1.17 6.84
C THR A 15 -7.85 0.09 7.58
N PRO A 16 -9.05 0.63 7.28
CA PRO A 16 -9.61 1.76 8.03
C PRO A 16 -9.66 1.54 9.54
N GLU A 17 -9.99 0.33 9.99
CA GLU A 17 -10.09 -0.05 11.40
C GLU A 17 -8.74 0.08 12.10
N ASP A 18 -7.68 -0.48 11.51
CA ASP A 18 -6.32 -0.35 12.03
C ASP A 18 -5.82 1.10 12.00
N ILE A 19 -6.18 1.90 10.98
CA ILE A 19 -5.84 3.33 10.96
C ILE A 19 -6.45 4.03 12.19
N GLY A 20 -7.71 3.75 12.51
CA GLY A 20 -8.38 4.31 13.68
C GLY A 20 -7.68 3.91 14.98
N ARG A 21 -7.45 2.60 15.16
CA ARG A 21 -6.76 2.05 16.34
C ARG A 21 -5.37 2.66 16.51
N LEU A 22 -4.54 2.63 15.47
CA LEU A 22 -3.17 3.12 15.54
C LEU A 22 -3.12 4.63 15.77
N THR A 23 -4.05 5.39 15.20
CA THR A 23 -4.15 6.83 15.48
C THR A 23 -4.42 7.08 16.96
N THR A 24 -5.28 6.29 17.60
CA THR A 24 -5.51 6.36 19.05
C THR A 24 -4.26 6.00 19.85
N GLU A 25 -3.57 4.92 19.48
CA GLU A 25 -2.31 4.51 20.15
C GLU A 25 -1.23 5.59 20.04
N ILE A 26 -1.07 6.21 18.86
CA ILE A 26 -0.13 7.31 18.63
C ILE A 26 -0.49 8.54 19.49
N LEU A 27 -1.78 8.86 19.60
CA LEU A 27 -2.26 9.99 20.40
C LEU A 27 -1.99 9.80 21.91
N LEU A 28 -2.09 8.57 22.39
CA LEU A 28 -1.93 8.19 23.80
C LEU A 28 -0.49 7.79 24.16
N ALA A 29 0.43 7.75 23.20
CA ALA A 29 1.80 7.32 23.42
C ALA A 29 2.55 8.21 24.41
N GLU A 30 3.34 7.57 25.30
CA GLU A 30 4.25 8.25 26.22
C GLU A 30 5.71 7.80 25.96
N PRO A 31 6.67 8.74 25.80
CA PRO A 31 6.48 10.20 25.77
C PRO A 31 5.66 10.64 24.54
N ARG A 32 4.96 11.78 24.69
CA ARG A 32 4.09 12.32 23.63
C ARG A 32 4.87 12.54 22.34
N ILE A 33 4.35 11.98 21.24
CA ILE A 33 4.84 12.24 19.89
C ILE A 33 4.25 13.57 19.39
N ALA A 34 5.10 14.52 19.01
CA ALA A 34 4.67 15.84 18.55
C ALA A 34 5.59 16.39 17.45
N ASN A 35 4.99 16.99 16.41
CA ASN A 35 5.70 17.59 15.27
C ASN A 35 6.56 16.58 14.46
N GLU A 36 6.11 15.33 14.38
CA GLU A 36 6.79 14.25 13.67
C GLU A 36 5.85 13.55 12.68
N VAL A 37 6.43 13.01 11.61
CA VAL A 37 5.72 12.13 10.67
C VAL A 37 5.76 10.71 11.23
N VAL A 38 4.58 10.15 11.50
CA VAL A 38 4.45 8.78 11.99
C VAL A 38 3.93 7.87 10.88
N TYR A 39 4.73 6.86 10.54
CA TYR A 39 4.36 5.86 9.55
C TYR A 39 3.66 4.66 10.20
N VAL A 40 2.60 4.18 9.57
CA VAL A 40 1.84 2.98 9.97
C VAL A 40 1.72 2.02 8.80
N ALA A 41 1.55 0.72 9.04
CA ALA A 41 1.36 -0.23 7.95
C ALA A 41 0.57 -1.47 8.39
N GLY A 42 -0.48 -1.80 7.64
CA GLY A 42 -1.07 -3.13 7.57
C GLY A 42 -0.16 -4.07 6.79
N ASP A 43 0.22 -3.66 5.58
CA ASP A 43 1.11 -4.42 4.70
C ASP A 43 1.91 -3.50 3.78
N THR A 44 3.06 -3.95 3.29
CA THR A 44 3.83 -3.30 2.23
C THR A 44 4.14 -4.32 1.15
N ILE A 45 3.50 -4.17 -0.01
CA ILE A 45 3.44 -5.23 -1.03
C ILE A 45 3.66 -4.66 -2.43
N SER A 46 4.25 -5.44 -3.34
CA SER A 46 4.28 -5.12 -4.77
C SER A 46 2.98 -5.53 -5.47
N TYR A 47 2.69 -4.94 -6.62
CA TYR A 47 1.53 -5.34 -7.42
C TYR A 47 1.59 -6.81 -7.90
N GLY A 48 2.79 -7.37 -8.07
CA GLY A 48 2.98 -8.78 -8.41
C GLY A 48 2.59 -9.70 -7.25
N GLU A 49 3.12 -9.42 -6.06
CA GLU A 49 2.76 -10.15 -4.84
C GLU A 49 1.27 -10.00 -4.52
N LEU A 50 0.68 -8.82 -4.72
CA LEU A 50 -0.77 -8.63 -4.57
C LEU A 50 -1.57 -9.57 -5.47
N ALA A 51 -1.16 -9.72 -6.74
CA ALA A 51 -1.82 -10.65 -7.66
C ALA A 51 -1.68 -12.10 -7.19
N GLU A 52 -0.51 -12.51 -6.67
CA GLU A 52 -0.30 -13.84 -6.09
C GLU A 52 -1.15 -14.08 -4.84
N VAL A 53 -1.30 -13.08 -3.97
CA VAL A 53 -2.17 -13.15 -2.79
C VAL A 53 -3.62 -13.34 -3.20
N VAL A 54 -4.11 -12.58 -4.19
CA VAL A 54 -5.49 -12.71 -4.70
C VAL A 54 -5.73 -14.11 -5.26
N GLU A 55 -4.82 -14.64 -6.08
CA GLU A 55 -4.94 -16.00 -6.62
C GLU A 55 -4.94 -17.07 -5.52
N ARG A 56 -4.05 -16.94 -4.55
CA ARG A 56 -3.94 -17.87 -3.42
C ARG A 56 -5.19 -17.88 -2.55
N VAL A 57 -5.73 -16.71 -2.20
CA VAL A 57 -6.91 -16.58 -1.33
C VAL A 57 -8.18 -17.05 -2.06
N THR A 58 -8.35 -16.66 -3.32
CA THR A 58 -9.55 -17.03 -4.10
C THR A 58 -9.48 -18.45 -4.69
N ARG A 59 -8.29 -19.06 -4.73
CA ARG A 59 -7.99 -20.33 -5.42
C ARG A 59 -8.34 -20.30 -6.92
N GLN A 60 -8.22 -19.13 -7.53
CA GLN A 60 -8.43 -18.91 -8.96
C GLN A 60 -7.18 -18.35 -9.60
N THR A 61 -7.02 -18.56 -10.91
CA THR A 61 -5.94 -17.96 -11.70
C THR A 61 -6.47 -16.77 -12.50
N PHE A 62 -5.69 -15.70 -12.61
CA PHE A 62 -6.09 -14.50 -13.34
C PHE A 62 -5.08 -14.17 -14.46
N GLY A 63 -5.59 -13.61 -15.56
CA GLY A 63 -4.74 -12.97 -16.56
C GLY A 63 -4.12 -11.70 -16.00
N LYS A 64 -2.79 -11.56 -16.05
CA LYS A 64 -2.05 -10.42 -15.51
C LYS A 64 -1.53 -9.56 -16.67
N THR A 65 -1.93 -8.29 -16.73
CA THR A 65 -1.46 -7.33 -17.74
C THR A 65 -0.74 -6.19 -17.06
N LEU A 66 0.54 -5.97 -17.39
CA LEU A 66 1.31 -4.86 -16.87
C LEU A 66 0.88 -3.54 -17.52
N TRP A 67 0.52 -2.57 -16.69
CA TRP A 67 0.39 -1.17 -17.11
C TRP A 67 1.62 -0.39 -16.65
N SER A 68 2.49 -0.06 -17.60
CA SER A 68 3.72 0.67 -17.32
C SER A 68 3.44 2.11 -16.89
N LEU A 69 4.37 2.70 -16.14
CA LEU A 69 4.27 4.11 -15.75
C LEU A 69 4.15 5.05 -16.95
N ASP A 70 4.84 4.75 -18.06
CA ASP A 70 4.75 5.55 -19.29
C ASP A 70 3.35 5.47 -19.91
N LYS A 71 2.74 4.28 -19.93
CA LYS A 71 1.35 4.13 -20.35
C LYS A 71 0.42 4.94 -19.45
N LEU A 72 0.56 4.81 -18.12
CA LEU A 72 -0.31 5.51 -17.16
C LEU A 72 -0.19 7.03 -17.26
N ARG A 73 1.02 7.54 -17.54
CA ARG A 73 1.26 8.97 -17.82
C ARG A 73 0.61 9.42 -19.12
N ALA A 74 0.69 8.60 -20.18
CA ALA A 74 0.04 8.90 -21.44
C ALA A 74 -1.49 8.91 -21.30
N ASP A 75 -2.06 7.93 -20.59
CA ASP A 75 -3.50 7.87 -20.29
C ASP A 75 -3.96 9.11 -19.51
N LEU A 76 -3.19 9.55 -18.49
CA LEU A 76 -3.47 10.75 -17.72
C LEU A 76 -3.35 12.03 -18.57
N ALA A 77 -2.38 12.12 -19.48
CA ALA A 77 -2.23 13.27 -20.36
C ALA A 77 -3.42 13.42 -21.34
N GLN A 78 -4.03 12.30 -21.75
CA GLN A 78 -5.20 12.30 -22.62
C GLN A 78 -6.49 12.64 -21.87
N ALA A 79 -6.61 12.23 -20.61
CA ALA A 79 -7.78 12.47 -19.76
C ALA A 79 -7.37 13.07 -18.41
N PRO A 80 -6.93 14.34 -18.38
CA PRO A 80 -6.38 14.95 -17.17
C PRO A 80 -7.43 15.16 -16.08
N ASP A 81 -8.72 15.22 -16.42
CA ASP A 81 -9.83 15.37 -15.48
C ASP A 81 -10.40 14.05 -14.96
N ASP A 82 -9.96 12.93 -15.52
CA ASP A 82 -10.35 11.61 -15.03
C ASP A 82 -9.63 11.30 -13.71
N VAL A 83 -10.41 11.09 -12.65
CA VAL A 83 -9.87 10.83 -11.31
C VAL A 83 -9.13 9.50 -11.26
N MET A 84 -9.55 8.50 -12.02
CA MET A 84 -8.98 7.16 -11.99
C MET A 84 -7.63 7.10 -12.72
N THR A 85 -7.45 7.84 -13.82
CA THR A 85 -6.14 7.97 -14.49
C THR A 85 -5.13 8.64 -13.56
N ARG A 86 -5.54 9.70 -12.83
CA ARG A 86 -4.70 10.34 -11.80
C ARG A 86 -4.30 9.36 -10.71
N TYR A 87 -5.26 8.61 -10.18
CA TYR A 87 -5.04 7.65 -9.10
C TYR A 87 -4.03 6.58 -9.53
N ARG A 88 -4.25 5.92 -10.67
CA ARG A 88 -3.33 4.90 -11.18
C ARG A 88 -1.92 5.42 -11.42
N ALA A 89 -1.79 6.61 -12.01
CA ALA A 89 -0.49 7.22 -12.24
C ALA A 89 0.24 7.51 -10.92
N ALA A 90 -0.46 8.00 -9.89
CA ALA A 90 0.11 8.29 -8.58
C ALA A 90 0.64 7.03 -7.88
N PHE A 91 -0.17 5.98 -7.77
CA PHE A 91 0.23 4.75 -7.08
C PHE A 91 1.29 3.93 -7.85
N ALA A 92 1.48 4.20 -9.14
CA ALA A 92 2.56 3.62 -9.93
C ALA A 92 3.91 4.35 -9.81
N LEU A 93 3.99 5.51 -9.14
CA LEU A 93 5.23 6.29 -9.01
C LEU A 93 6.31 5.58 -8.17
N GLY A 94 5.90 4.68 -7.27
CA GLY A 94 6.79 3.97 -6.36
C GLY A 94 7.18 4.82 -5.15
N ASP A 95 8.02 5.84 -5.35
CA ASP A 95 8.50 6.69 -4.26
C ASP A 95 7.33 7.43 -3.59
N GLY A 96 7.30 7.40 -2.26
CA GLY A 96 6.24 8.01 -1.44
C GLY A 96 4.96 7.17 -1.31
N MET A 97 4.81 6.08 -2.07
CA MET A 97 3.64 5.19 -1.98
C MET A 97 3.85 4.01 -1.03
N TRP A 98 5.07 3.77 -0.57
CA TRP A 98 5.41 2.70 0.35
C TRP A 98 6.53 3.09 1.31
N TRP A 99 6.59 2.37 2.43
CA TRP A 99 7.70 2.38 3.38
C TRP A 99 7.91 0.98 3.96
N ASP A 100 9.07 0.74 4.55
CA ASP A 100 9.36 -0.53 5.21
C ASP A 100 8.49 -0.70 6.46
N LYS A 101 7.68 -1.77 6.47
CA LYS A 101 6.78 -2.10 7.59
C LYS A 101 7.56 -2.26 8.90
N ALA A 102 8.80 -2.76 8.89
CA ALA A 102 9.60 -2.91 10.11
C ALA A 102 9.90 -1.55 10.80
N ASN A 103 9.82 -0.45 10.06
CA ASN A 103 10.11 0.89 10.57
C ASN A 103 8.88 1.65 11.07
N THR A 104 7.68 1.09 10.94
CA THR A 104 6.43 1.75 11.34
C THR A 104 6.20 1.72 12.85
N PHE A 105 5.36 2.64 13.31
CA PHE A 105 4.95 2.72 14.71
C PHE A 105 4.40 1.38 15.20
N ASN A 106 3.46 0.80 14.47
CA ASN A 106 2.82 -0.45 14.88
C ASN A 106 3.81 -1.62 14.97
N ALA A 107 4.76 -1.75 14.03
CA ALA A 107 5.77 -2.80 14.09
C ALA A 107 6.74 -2.63 15.27
N LYS A 108 7.21 -1.40 15.53
CA LYS A 108 8.12 -1.10 16.64
C LYS A 108 7.48 -1.29 18.01
N HIS A 109 6.15 -1.14 18.10
CA HIS A 109 5.38 -1.28 19.33
C HIS A 109 4.71 -2.66 19.48
N GLY A 110 4.95 -3.60 18.55
CA GLY A 110 4.35 -4.94 18.60
C GLY A 110 2.82 -4.94 18.46
N ILE A 111 2.27 -3.96 17.74
CA ILE A 111 0.83 -3.86 17.48
C ILE A 111 0.52 -4.55 16.17
N ASP A 112 -0.14 -5.69 16.27
CA ASP A 112 -0.60 -6.45 15.12
C ASP A 112 -1.67 -5.69 14.33
N THR A 113 -1.56 -5.78 13.01
CA THR A 113 -2.43 -5.19 11.99
C THR A 113 -2.79 -6.23 10.94
N VAL A 114 -3.89 -6.00 10.24
CA VAL A 114 -4.42 -6.86 9.18
C VAL A 114 -3.60 -6.68 7.90
N ASP A 115 -3.03 -7.77 7.40
CA ASP A 115 -2.37 -7.80 6.09
C ASP A 115 -3.37 -8.00 4.94
N VAL A 116 -2.90 -7.92 3.70
CA VAL A 116 -3.77 -8.05 2.51
C VAL A 116 -4.46 -9.41 2.44
N ALA A 117 -3.78 -10.49 2.83
CA ALA A 117 -4.34 -11.83 2.72
C ALA A 117 -5.48 -12.04 3.70
N HIS A 118 -5.29 -11.64 4.95
CA HIS A 118 -6.32 -11.71 5.99
C HIS A 118 -7.50 -10.78 5.69
N TYR A 119 -7.23 -9.58 5.16
CA TYR A 119 -8.29 -8.68 4.70
C TYR A 119 -9.17 -9.34 3.61
N LEU A 120 -8.54 -9.93 2.59
CA LEU A 120 -9.29 -10.60 1.51
C LEU A 120 -10.05 -11.83 1.99
N GLN A 121 -9.49 -12.63 2.90
CA GLN A 121 -10.19 -13.77 3.50
C GLN A 121 -11.46 -13.31 4.21
N HIS A 122 -11.35 -12.29 5.07
CA HIS A 122 -12.51 -11.75 5.78
C HIS A 122 -13.57 -11.20 4.82
N LEU A 123 -13.15 -10.48 3.78
CA LEU A 123 -14.07 -9.92 2.78
C LEU A 123 -14.84 -10.98 1.99
N LEU A 124 -14.24 -12.14 1.73
CA LEU A 124 -14.83 -13.22 0.93
C LEU A 124 -15.64 -14.22 1.75
N GLU A 125 -15.47 -14.23 3.07
CA GLU A 125 -16.27 -15.04 4.00
C GLU A 125 -17.56 -14.34 4.46
N ALA A 126 -17.66 -13.03 4.25
CA ALA A 126 -18.84 -12.19 4.54
C ALA A 126 -19.90 -12.27 3.44
#